data_AF-A0A8S9ZMP7-F1
#
_entry.id   AF-A0A8S9ZMP7-F1
#
_cell.length_a   1.000
_cell.length_b   1.000
_cell.length_c   1.000
_cell.angle_alpha   90.00
_cell.angle_beta   90.00
_cell.angle_gamma   90.00
#
_symmetry.space_group_name_H-M   'P 1'
#
loop_
_entity.id
_entity.type
_entity.pdbx_description
1 polymer ?
#
loop_
_entity_poly.entity_id
_entity_poly.type
_entity_poly.pdbx_seq_one_letter_code
_entity_poly.pdbx_strand_id
1 'polypeptide(L)'
;MNVWLKCLFNTLFDCIRNRLLSHHVLLAIACLLYTLFGAWIFQLLEGENLIETKAKHLNLIDQNSVLYSDALWNLIQNNPERYLKVNKELTEKEAITEILDGTRVHFEKYVDTVYNAHRSVRHGFEENPPSWDFKNSLFFTATMLTSIGYGYVCPSTFYGRLFGVLYCLIGIPLTLVNVANVAKFFTEFVFFLHYKFWAIWGHLKNLFKNRHVNISEKVSDENSGELLGENSDEQSFLERVRLIRFPPFIAFTLVIAYGFLAALIIQKYYEIKWTYLESLYFTFISILTVGFGDYRPHTENMVPVLILVVCGVIFTTMCK
;
A
#
# COMPACT_ATOMS: atom_id res chain seq x y z
N MET A 1 44.54 26.94 -3.24
CA MET A 1 43.42 26.97 -4.21
C MET A 1 42.18 26.13 -3.79
N ASN A 2 42.12 25.57 -2.57
CA ASN A 2 41.05 24.63 -2.16
C ASN A 2 40.09 25.14 -1.07
N VAL A 3 40.28 26.37 -0.56
CA VAL A 3 39.42 26.91 0.51
C VAL A 3 38.24 27.68 -0.08
N TRP A 4 38.47 28.43 -1.16
CA TRP A 4 37.42 29.22 -1.84
C TRP A 4 36.37 28.34 -2.54
N LEU A 5 36.80 27.27 -3.25
CA LEU A 5 35.86 26.33 -3.87
C LEU A 5 35.05 25.54 -2.82
N LYS A 6 35.68 25.15 -1.70
CA LYS A 6 34.99 24.43 -0.61
C LYS A 6 34.02 25.34 0.13
N CYS A 7 34.36 26.63 0.30
CA CYS A 7 33.49 27.64 0.89
C CYS A 7 32.32 27.97 -0.04
N LEU A 8 32.56 28.13 -1.36
CA LEU A 8 31.53 28.38 -2.38
C LEU A 8 30.59 27.18 -2.53
N PHE A 9 31.13 25.95 -2.52
CA PHE A 9 30.33 24.72 -2.60
C PHE A 9 29.52 24.52 -1.32
N ASN A 10 30.07 24.80 -0.13
CA ASN A 10 29.32 24.74 1.12
C ASN A 10 28.25 25.83 1.21
N THR A 11 28.51 27.06 0.76
CA THR A 11 27.49 28.13 0.76
C THR A 11 26.41 27.94 -0.30
N LEU A 12 26.74 27.43 -1.49
CA LEU A 12 25.75 27.01 -2.49
C LEU A 12 24.95 25.82 -1.99
N PHE A 13 25.60 24.81 -1.42
CA PHE A 13 24.95 23.64 -0.83
C PHE A 13 24.06 24.04 0.34
N ASP A 14 24.47 24.98 1.20
CA ASP A 14 23.69 25.49 2.32
C ASP A 14 22.53 26.37 1.88
N CYS A 15 22.70 27.18 0.83
CA CYS A 15 21.65 28.02 0.27
C CYS A 15 20.59 27.17 -0.48
N ILE A 16 21.02 26.15 -1.22
CA ILE A 16 20.14 25.16 -1.87
C ILE A 16 19.45 24.27 -0.82
N ARG A 17 20.18 23.82 0.21
CA ARG A 17 19.66 23.05 1.35
C ARG A 17 18.65 23.84 2.19
N ASN A 18 18.85 25.13 2.42
CA ASN A 18 17.95 25.92 3.27
C ASN A 18 16.73 26.50 2.54
N ARG A 19 16.78 26.63 1.20
CA ARG A 19 15.69 27.24 0.41
C ARG A 19 14.88 26.25 -0.44
N LEU A 20 15.50 25.20 -0.98
CA LEU A 20 14.82 24.16 -1.77
C LEU A 20 14.36 22.99 -0.88
N LEU A 21 15.20 22.54 0.06
CA LEU A 21 14.84 21.43 0.96
C LEU A 21 13.76 21.83 1.97
N SER A 22 13.74 23.09 2.43
CA SER A 22 12.75 23.55 3.42
C SER A 22 11.32 23.51 2.91
N HIS A 23 11.04 23.95 1.69
CA HIS A 23 9.68 23.98 1.14
C HIS A 23 9.15 22.57 0.80
N HIS A 24 9.99 21.69 0.25
CA HIS A 24 9.60 20.31 -0.04
C HIS A 24 9.41 19.49 1.23
N VAL A 25 10.31 19.63 2.21
CA VAL A 25 10.18 18.96 3.52
C VAL A 25 8.99 19.53 4.29
N LEU A 26 8.73 20.84 4.24
CA LEU A 26 7.56 21.45 4.85
C LEU A 26 6.26 20.89 4.27
N LEU A 27 6.18 20.72 2.95
CA LEU A 27 5.02 20.11 2.30
C LEU A 27 4.82 18.65 2.73
N ALA A 28 5.91 17.87 2.82
CA ALA A 28 5.86 16.49 3.28
C ALA A 28 5.40 16.39 4.75
N ILE A 29 5.91 17.26 5.62
CA ILE A 29 5.48 17.37 7.01
C ILE A 29 4.01 17.78 7.09
N ALA A 30 3.58 18.76 6.28
CA ALA A 30 2.18 19.19 6.23
C ALA A 30 1.25 18.04 5.80
N CYS A 31 1.64 17.23 4.81
CA CYS A 31 0.89 16.04 4.40
C CYS A 31 0.81 14.99 5.51
N LEU A 32 1.92 14.76 6.21
CA LEU A 32 1.97 13.82 7.33
C LEU A 32 1.05 14.28 8.48
N LEU A 33 1.13 15.56 8.86
CA LEU A 33 0.24 16.15 9.87
C LEU A 33 -1.22 16.10 9.44
N TYR A 34 -1.51 16.36 8.16
CA TYR A 34 -2.85 16.28 7.61
C TYR A 34 -3.42 14.85 7.69
N THR A 35 -2.59 13.85 7.42
CA THR A 35 -2.95 12.43 7.51
C THR A 35 -3.25 12.01 8.95
N LEU A 36 -2.40 12.44 9.90
CA LEU A 36 -2.58 12.20 11.34
C LEU A 36 -3.84 12.89 11.88
N PHE A 37 -4.09 14.14 11.45
CA PHE A 37 -5.30 14.88 11.80
C PHE A 37 -6.56 14.16 11.34
N GLY A 38 -6.59 13.70 10.09
CA GLY A 38 -7.71 12.91 9.59
C GLY A 38 -7.93 11.63 10.41
N ALA A 39 -6.85 10.90 10.71
CA ALA A 39 -6.91 9.67 11.49
C ALA A 39 -7.55 9.89 12.86
N TRP A 40 -7.15 10.97 13.54
CA TRP A 40 -7.73 11.36 14.82
C TRP A 40 -9.22 11.70 14.71
N ILE A 41 -9.63 12.48 13.70
CA ILE A 41 -11.04 12.85 13.51
C ILE A 41 -11.90 11.64 13.16
N PHE A 42 -11.46 10.74 12.27
CA PHE A 42 -12.23 9.54 11.95
C PHE A 42 -12.38 8.60 13.13
N GLN A 43 -11.31 8.43 13.93
CA GLN A 43 -11.38 7.68 15.17
C GLN A 43 -12.43 8.26 16.13
N LEU A 44 -12.47 9.59 16.27
CA LEU A 44 -13.46 10.27 17.11
C LEU A 44 -14.89 10.14 16.60
N LEU A 45 -15.11 10.27 15.29
CA LEU A 45 -16.47 10.28 14.71
C LEU A 45 -17.06 8.88 14.53
N GLU A 46 -16.24 7.86 14.27
CA GLU A 46 -16.72 6.53 13.89
C GLU A 46 -16.40 5.44 14.92
N GLY A 47 -15.50 5.70 15.87
CA GLY A 47 -15.04 4.70 16.84
C GLY A 47 -16.15 4.13 17.70
N GLU A 48 -16.90 5.01 18.37
CA GLU A 48 -18.00 4.61 19.26
C GLU A 48 -19.15 3.96 18.48
N ASN A 49 -19.55 4.56 17.36
CA ASN A 49 -20.64 4.05 16.53
C ASN A 49 -20.38 2.62 16.02
N LEU A 50 -19.13 2.30 15.67
CA LEU A 50 -18.74 0.95 15.24
C LEU A 50 -18.86 -0.06 16.39
N ILE A 51 -18.42 0.30 17.60
CA ILE A 51 -18.50 -0.56 18.79
C ILE A 51 -19.97 -0.85 19.14
N GLU A 52 -20.81 0.18 19.15
CA GLU A 52 -22.24 0.04 19.45
C GLU A 52 -22.96 -0.81 18.39
N THR A 53 -22.70 -0.54 17.11
CA THR A 53 -23.30 -1.29 15.99
C THR A 53 -22.90 -2.77 16.03
N LYS A 54 -21.64 -3.06 16.36
CA LYS A 54 -21.15 -4.43 16.60
C LYS A 54 -21.90 -5.13 17.72
N ALA A 55 -21.97 -4.49 18.89
CA ALA A 55 -22.64 -5.06 20.05
C ALA A 55 -24.12 -5.36 19.76
N LYS A 56 -24.80 -4.44 19.07
CA LYS A 56 -26.19 -4.62 18.63
C LYS A 56 -26.36 -5.80 17.70
N HIS A 57 -25.51 -5.94 16.67
CA HIS A 57 -25.59 -7.07 15.74
C HIS A 57 -25.30 -8.40 16.42
N LEU A 58 -24.28 -8.48 17.28
CA LEU A 58 -23.96 -9.70 18.00
C LEU A 58 -25.11 -10.16 18.91
N ASN A 59 -25.75 -9.22 19.62
CA ASN A 59 -26.93 -9.52 20.44
C ASN A 59 -28.11 -10.01 19.59
N LEU A 60 -28.37 -9.39 18.43
CA LEU A 60 -29.42 -9.85 17.51
C LEU A 60 -29.14 -11.24 16.94
N ILE A 61 -27.88 -11.56 16.62
CA ILE A 61 -27.47 -12.89 16.16
C ILE A 61 -27.72 -13.92 17.26
N ASP A 62 -27.30 -13.62 18.49
CA ASP A 62 -27.51 -14.50 19.64
C ASP A 62 -29.00 -14.78 19.87
N GLN A 63 -29.83 -13.72 19.98
CA GLN A 63 -31.27 -13.84 20.14
C GLN A 63 -31.95 -14.64 19.02
N ASN A 64 -31.63 -14.37 17.76
CA ASN A 64 -32.25 -15.09 16.64
C ASN A 64 -31.74 -16.54 16.53
N SER A 65 -30.52 -16.83 16.98
CA SER A 65 -29.99 -18.20 17.05
C SER A 65 -30.74 -19.04 18.09
N VAL A 66 -31.06 -18.45 19.25
CA VAL A 66 -31.86 -19.08 20.29
C VAL A 66 -33.29 -19.29 19.79
N LEU A 67 -33.92 -18.28 19.19
CA LEU A 67 -35.27 -18.41 18.64
C LEU A 67 -35.37 -19.50 17.55
N TYR A 68 -34.36 -19.63 16.69
CA TYR A 68 -34.31 -20.70 15.71
C TYR A 68 -34.16 -22.07 16.38
N SER A 69 -33.29 -22.18 17.39
CA SER A 69 -33.10 -23.41 18.16
C SER A 69 -34.37 -23.82 18.91
N ASP A 70 -35.07 -22.87 19.52
CA ASP A 70 -36.34 -23.08 20.20
C ASP A 70 -37.45 -23.50 19.24
N ALA A 71 -37.52 -22.89 18.05
CA ALA A 71 -38.47 -23.29 17.02
C ALA A 71 -38.25 -24.75 16.58
N LEU A 72 -36.99 -25.15 16.40
CA LEU A 72 -36.61 -26.51 16.05
C LEU A 72 -36.93 -27.49 17.19
N TRP A 73 -36.63 -27.11 18.43
CA TRP A 73 -36.95 -27.89 19.62
C TRP A 73 -38.46 -28.10 19.79
N ASN A 74 -39.25 -27.03 19.65
CA ASN A 74 -40.71 -27.08 19.77
C ASN A 74 -41.34 -27.92 18.65
N LEU A 75 -40.81 -27.86 17.43
CA LEU A 75 -41.29 -28.68 16.32
C LEU A 75 -41.12 -30.19 16.60
N ILE A 76 -39.96 -30.58 17.14
CA ILE A 76 -39.68 -31.96 17.54
C ILE A 76 -40.57 -32.39 18.72
N GLN A 77 -40.66 -31.55 19.76
CA GLN A 77 -41.42 -31.84 20.98
C GLN A 77 -42.92 -31.94 20.76
N ASN A 78 -43.48 -31.14 19.83
CA ASN A 78 -44.89 -31.19 19.51
C ASN A 78 -45.27 -32.42 18.66
N ASN A 79 -44.28 -33.07 18.03
CA ASN A 79 -44.49 -34.23 17.15
C ASN A 79 -43.53 -35.40 17.48
N PRO A 80 -43.47 -35.87 18.74
CA PRO A 80 -42.44 -36.82 19.17
C PRO A 80 -42.62 -38.18 18.48
N GLU A 81 -43.85 -38.59 18.18
CA GLU A 81 -44.12 -39.83 17.45
C GLU A 81 -43.60 -39.78 16.00
N ARG A 82 -43.58 -38.59 15.40
CA ARG A 82 -43.13 -38.36 14.02
C ARG A 82 -41.60 -38.41 13.90
N TYR A 83 -40.91 -37.84 14.88
CA TYR A 83 -39.45 -37.65 14.86
C TYR A 83 -38.65 -38.66 15.71
N LEU A 84 -39.24 -39.21 16.77
CA LEU A 84 -38.54 -40.06 17.75
C LEU A 84 -38.94 -41.55 17.69
N LYS A 85 -40.09 -41.92 17.12
CA LYS A 85 -40.49 -43.34 17.00
C LYS A 85 -40.05 -43.93 15.66
N VAL A 86 -39.21 -44.97 15.74
CA VAL A 86 -38.56 -45.69 14.62
C VAL A 86 -39.51 -46.65 13.87
N ASN A 87 -40.82 -46.47 13.97
CA ASN A 87 -41.78 -47.29 13.21
C ASN A 87 -42.07 -46.64 11.86
N LYS A 88 -41.12 -46.84 10.93
CA LYS A 88 -41.18 -46.68 9.46
C LYS A 88 -42.31 -45.79 8.90
N GLU A 89 -41.92 -44.61 8.41
CA GLU A 89 -42.23 -44.14 7.04
C GLU A 89 -41.75 -42.71 6.74
N LEU A 90 -41.16 -41.98 7.69
CA LEU A 90 -40.56 -40.68 7.36
C LEU A 90 -39.22 -40.93 6.66
N THR A 91 -39.17 -40.75 5.33
CA THR A 91 -37.89 -40.70 4.63
C THR A 91 -37.10 -39.49 5.11
N GLU A 92 -35.77 -39.59 5.13
CA GLU A 92 -34.88 -38.48 5.53
C GLU A 92 -35.24 -37.17 4.79
N LYS A 93 -35.63 -37.28 3.51
CA LYS A 93 -36.04 -36.17 2.68
C LYS A 93 -37.33 -35.50 3.14
N GLU A 94 -38.33 -36.28 3.57
CA GLU A 94 -39.59 -35.74 4.11
C GLU A 94 -39.36 -35.07 5.46
N ALA A 95 -38.53 -35.67 6.33
CA ALA A 95 -38.15 -35.09 7.61
C ALA A 95 -37.45 -33.73 7.45
N ILE A 96 -36.48 -33.67 6.53
CA ILE A 96 -35.76 -32.42 6.21
C ILE A 96 -36.74 -31.38 5.67
N THR A 97 -37.66 -31.75 4.78
CA THR A 97 -38.62 -30.80 4.19
C THR A 97 -39.56 -30.23 5.25
N GLU A 98 -40.07 -31.08 6.15
CA GLU A 98 -40.99 -30.67 7.23
C GLU A 98 -40.30 -29.76 8.25
N ILE A 99 -39.06 -30.08 8.65
CA ILE A 99 -38.24 -29.23 9.54
C ILE A 99 -37.94 -27.89 8.87
N LEU A 100 -37.55 -27.90 7.59
CA LEU A 100 -37.27 -26.69 6.84
C LEU A 100 -38.51 -25.80 6.77
N ASP A 101 -39.67 -26.33 6.40
CA ASP A 101 -40.90 -25.54 6.30
C ASP A 101 -41.38 -25.04 7.67
N GLY A 102 -41.31 -25.87 8.71
CA GLY A 102 -41.76 -25.52 10.05
C GLY A 102 -40.85 -24.52 10.79
N THR A 103 -39.56 -24.45 10.44
CA THR A 103 -38.60 -23.50 11.03
C THR A 103 -38.19 -22.37 10.09
N ARG A 104 -38.69 -22.37 8.85
CA ARG A 104 -38.25 -21.48 7.76
C ARG A 104 -38.15 -20.02 8.15
N VAL A 105 -39.19 -19.49 8.79
CA VAL A 105 -39.27 -18.08 9.17
C VAL A 105 -38.16 -17.70 10.16
N HIS A 106 -37.89 -18.56 11.14
CA HIS A 106 -36.84 -18.32 12.14
C HIS A 106 -35.44 -18.49 11.53
N PHE A 107 -35.28 -19.49 10.66
CA PHE A 107 -34.04 -19.72 9.92
C PHE A 107 -33.71 -18.53 9.01
N GLU A 108 -34.65 -18.09 8.16
CA GLU A 108 -34.49 -16.94 7.27
C GLU A 108 -34.16 -15.68 8.06
N LYS A 109 -34.86 -15.43 9.19
CA LYS A 109 -34.56 -14.29 10.06
C LYS A 109 -33.16 -14.34 10.68
N TYR A 110 -32.71 -15.52 11.11
CA TYR A 110 -31.36 -15.72 11.63
C TYR A 110 -30.32 -15.46 10.54
N VAL A 111 -30.49 -16.07 9.36
CA VAL A 111 -29.61 -15.89 8.20
C VAL A 111 -29.56 -14.42 7.77
N ASP A 112 -30.70 -13.74 7.67
CA ASP A 112 -30.76 -12.32 7.33
C ASP A 112 -30.04 -11.45 8.36
N THR A 113 -30.12 -11.81 9.65
CA THR A 113 -29.43 -11.07 10.71
C THR A 113 -27.92 -11.21 10.59
N VAL A 114 -27.44 -12.44 10.36
CA VAL A 114 -26.01 -12.72 10.12
C VAL A 114 -25.53 -12.01 8.86
N TYR A 115 -26.30 -12.08 7.77
CA TYR A 115 -25.99 -11.44 6.49
C TYR A 115 -25.93 -9.91 6.63
N ASN A 116 -26.90 -9.30 7.31
CA ASN A 116 -26.94 -7.86 7.53
C ASN A 116 -25.77 -7.40 8.42
N ALA A 117 -25.44 -8.15 9.48
CA ALA A 117 -24.28 -7.87 10.32
C ALA A 117 -22.96 -7.96 9.52
N HIS A 118 -22.85 -8.95 8.64
CA HIS A 118 -21.70 -9.08 7.74
C HIS A 118 -21.60 -7.87 6.80
N ARG A 119 -22.70 -7.38 6.25
CA ARG A 119 -22.70 -6.22 5.36
C ARG A 119 -22.44 -4.88 6.06
N SER A 120 -23.02 -4.67 7.24
CA SER A 120 -22.94 -3.39 7.95
C SER A 120 -21.58 -3.17 8.61
N VAL A 121 -20.96 -4.25 9.09
CA VAL A 121 -19.72 -4.17 9.87
C VAL A 121 -18.54 -4.89 9.21
N ARG A 122 -18.74 -5.57 8.08
CA ARG A 122 -17.72 -6.39 7.39
C ARG A 122 -17.09 -7.45 8.32
N HIS A 123 -17.96 -8.23 8.98
CA HIS A 123 -17.55 -9.28 9.90
C HIS A 123 -17.21 -10.60 9.20
N GLY A 124 -15.94 -10.88 8.92
CA GLY A 124 -15.49 -12.27 8.93
C GLY A 124 -15.34 -12.78 10.37
N PHE A 125 -15.33 -14.10 10.58
CA PHE A 125 -14.72 -14.74 11.77
C PHE A 125 -13.18 -14.59 11.71
N GLU A 126 -12.70 -13.39 11.42
CA GLU A 126 -11.28 -13.12 11.22
C GLU A 126 -10.60 -12.90 12.57
N GLU A 127 -9.36 -13.38 12.70
CA GLU A 127 -8.48 -13.12 13.85
C GLU A 127 -8.34 -11.62 14.18
N ASN A 128 -8.72 -10.72 13.26
CA ASN A 128 -8.67 -9.27 13.45
C ASN A 128 -9.88 -8.57 12.82
N PRO A 129 -10.95 -8.23 13.56
CA PRO A 129 -12.14 -7.57 13.03
C PRO A 129 -11.90 -6.07 12.71
N PRO A 130 -12.73 -5.43 11.87
CA PRO A 130 -12.57 -4.01 11.52
C PRO A 130 -12.67 -3.11 12.74
N SER A 131 -11.73 -2.19 12.95
CA SER A 131 -11.78 -1.26 14.09
C SER A 131 -11.30 0.13 13.70
N TRP A 132 -11.85 1.15 14.35
CA TRP A 132 -11.35 2.53 14.29
C TRP A 132 -10.36 2.78 15.42
N ASP A 133 -9.31 1.96 15.52
CA ASP A 133 -8.15 2.31 16.33
C ASP A 133 -7.25 3.30 15.57
N PHE A 134 -6.28 3.91 16.26
CA PHE A 134 -5.47 4.96 15.65
C PHE A 134 -4.65 4.44 14.44
N LYS A 135 -4.15 3.20 14.49
CA LYS A 135 -3.33 2.62 13.42
C LYS A 135 -4.18 2.32 12.18
N ASN A 136 -5.35 1.72 12.36
CA ASN A 136 -6.32 1.47 11.30
C ASN A 136 -6.87 2.78 10.74
N SER A 137 -7.11 3.78 11.58
CA SER A 137 -7.54 5.11 11.14
C SER A 137 -6.46 5.81 10.32
N LEU A 138 -5.18 5.70 10.72
CA LEU A 138 -4.04 6.22 9.97
C LEU A 138 -3.87 5.52 8.63
N PHE A 139 -4.02 4.19 8.60
CA PHE A 139 -3.98 3.42 7.37
C PHE A 139 -5.14 3.80 6.45
N PHE A 140 -6.34 3.94 6.99
CA PHE A 140 -7.51 4.41 6.27
C PHE A 140 -7.28 5.79 5.66
N THR A 141 -6.83 6.79 6.44
CA THR A 141 -6.62 8.14 5.90
C THR A 141 -5.50 8.19 4.88
N ALA A 142 -4.37 7.53 5.13
CA ALA A 142 -3.28 7.50 4.18
C ALA A 142 -3.70 6.85 2.84
N THR A 143 -4.42 5.72 2.89
CA THR A 143 -4.89 5.01 1.69
C THR A 143 -6.05 5.72 0.98
N MET A 144 -6.86 6.49 1.71
CA MET A 144 -7.88 7.37 1.16
C MET A 144 -7.25 8.54 0.40
N LEU A 145 -6.20 9.16 0.96
CA LEU A 145 -5.49 10.28 0.35
C LEU A 145 -4.66 9.89 -0.87
N THR A 146 -4.10 8.68 -0.89
CA THR A 146 -3.40 8.10 -2.05
C THR A 146 -4.36 7.47 -3.07
N SER A 147 -5.68 7.64 -2.88
CA SER A 147 -6.74 7.08 -3.72
C SER A 147 -6.67 5.56 -3.92
N ILE A 148 -6.08 4.82 -2.98
CA ILE A 148 -6.08 3.35 -2.98
C ILE A 148 -7.42 2.83 -2.46
N GLY A 149 -7.84 3.31 -1.28
CA GLY A 149 -9.19 3.09 -0.75
C GLY A 149 -9.65 1.63 -0.61
N TYR A 150 -8.92 0.77 0.13
CA TYR A 150 -9.29 -0.65 0.33
C TYR A 150 -10.70 -0.90 0.88
N GLY A 151 -11.29 0.10 1.54
CA GLY A 151 -12.65 0.02 2.06
C GLY A 151 -12.84 -0.90 3.28
N TYR A 152 -11.77 -1.45 3.85
CA TYR A 152 -11.83 -2.33 5.03
C TYR A 152 -12.60 -1.71 6.20
N VAL A 153 -12.32 -0.43 6.49
CA VAL A 153 -13.17 0.44 7.31
C VAL A 153 -13.67 1.58 6.43
N CYS A 154 -14.93 1.99 6.62
CA CYS A 154 -15.56 3.08 5.89
C CYS A 154 -16.45 3.88 6.85
N PRO A 155 -16.52 5.21 6.71
CA PRO A 155 -17.40 6.02 7.55
C PRO A 155 -18.87 5.67 7.32
N SER A 156 -19.54 5.33 8.40
CA SER A 156 -20.93 4.90 8.45
C SER A 156 -21.86 6.01 8.94
N THR A 157 -21.34 6.94 9.76
CA THR A 157 -22.10 8.07 10.29
C THR A 157 -22.27 9.18 9.26
N PHE A 158 -23.29 10.00 9.44
CA PHE A 158 -23.49 11.19 8.61
C PHE A 158 -22.29 12.14 8.68
N TYR A 159 -21.82 12.45 9.90
CA TYR A 159 -20.71 13.38 10.10
C TYR A 159 -19.37 12.83 9.61
N GLY A 160 -19.09 11.54 9.80
CA GLY A 160 -17.89 10.91 9.25
C GLY A 160 -17.87 10.91 7.73
N ARG A 161 -19.00 10.67 7.07
CA ARG A 161 -19.11 10.77 5.60
C ARG A 161 -18.93 12.20 5.11
N LEU A 162 -19.59 13.16 5.74
CA LEU A 162 -19.47 14.58 5.39
C LEU A 162 -18.02 15.06 5.55
N PHE A 163 -17.38 14.73 6.68
CA PHE A 163 -15.97 15.00 6.91
C PHE A 163 -15.11 14.37 5.84
N GLY A 164 -15.33 13.10 5.50
CA GLY A 164 -14.57 12.39 4.46
C GLY A 164 -14.64 13.07 3.08
N VAL A 165 -15.82 13.55 2.68
CA VAL A 165 -15.97 14.30 1.42
C VAL A 165 -15.13 15.57 1.42
N LEU A 166 -15.23 16.39 2.47
CA LEU A 166 -14.48 17.65 2.60
C LEU A 166 -12.98 17.40 2.72
N TYR A 167 -12.59 16.37 3.47
CA TYR A 167 -11.22 15.97 3.70
C TYR A 167 -10.53 15.51 2.41
N CYS A 168 -11.19 14.68 1.59
CA CYS A 168 -10.64 14.24 0.30
C CYS A 168 -10.48 15.39 -0.69
N LEU A 169 -11.41 16.34 -0.71
CA LEU A 169 -11.38 17.46 -1.67
C LEU A 169 -10.12 18.32 -1.53
N ILE A 170 -9.60 18.46 -0.32
CA ILE A 170 -8.36 19.19 -0.03
C ILE A 170 -7.15 18.24 -0.03
N GLY A 171 -7.32 17.07 0.59
CA GLY A 171 -6.24 16.13 0.85
C GLY A 171 -5.68 15.44 -0.39
N ILE A 172 -6.53 15.06 -1.36
CA ILE A 172 -6.06 14.38 -2.58
C ILE A 172 -5.18 15.33 -3.41
N PRO A 173 -5.61 16.57 -3.74
CA PRO A 173 -4.72 17.52 -4.43
C PRO A 173 -3.41 17.77 -3.69
N LEU A 174 -3.46 17.96 -2.37
CA LEU A 174 -2.28 18.16 -1.54
C LEU A 174 -1.31 16.96 -1.64
N THR A 175 -1.86 15.75 -1.55
CA THR A 175 -1.10 14.49 -1.66
C THR A 175 -0.49 14.32 -3.05
N LEU A 176 -1.24 14.63 -4.12
CA LEU A 176 -0.73 14.57 -5.49
C LEU A 176 0.47 15.49 -5.72
N VAL A 177 0.39 16.74 -5.22
CA VAL A 177 1.52 17.70 -5.31
C VAL A 177 2.72 17.18 -4.52
N ASN A 178 2.50 16.62 -3.33
CA ASN A 178 3.58 16.04 -2.53
C ASN A 178 4.23 14.84 -3.23
N VAL A 179 3.44 13.90 -3.75
CA VAL A 179 3.94 12.73 -4.48
C VAL A 179 4.73 13.17 -5.72
N ALA A 180 4.25 14.14 -6.48
CA ALA A 180 4.97 14.66 -7.64
C ALA A 180 6.31 15.32 -7.27
N ASN A 181 6.34 16.11 -6.20
CA ASN A 181 7.57 16.73 -5.71
C ASN A 181 8.60 15.70 -5.25
N VAL A 182 8.15 14.69 -4.49
CA VAL A 182 9.01 13.61 -4.01
C VAL A 182 9.50 12.75 -5.18
N ALA A 183 8.64 12.40 -6.12
CA ALA A 183 9.00 11.66 -7.33
C ALA A 183 10.05 12.39 -8.18
N LYS A 184 9.94 13.72 -8.31
CA LYS A 184 10.96 14.55 -8.99
C LYS A 184 12.31 14.47 -8.28
N PHE A 185 12.33 14.59 -6.95
CA PHE A 185 13.55 14.43 -6.17
C PHE A 185 14.20 13.06 -6.36
N PHE A 186 13.42 11.98 -6.32
CA PHE A 186 13.93 10.63 -6.60
C PHE A 186 14.44 10.48 -8.04
N THR A 187 13.78 11.12 -9.01
CA THR A 187 14.21 11.09 -10.41
C THR A 187 15.58 11.75 -10.58
N GLU A 188 15.79 12.93 -9.99
CA GLU A 188 17.09 13.61 -9.96
C GLU A 188 18.17 12.77 -9.25
N PHE A 189 17.80 12.09 -8.17
CA PHE A 189 18.69 11.16 -7.47
C PHE A 189 19.08 9.95 -8.33
N VAL A 190 18.13 9.33 -9.04
CA VAL A 190 18.40 8.22 -9.96
C VAL A 190 19.29 8.68 -11.12
N PHE A 191 19.05 9.88 -11.67
CA PHE A 191 19.94 10.48 -12.68
C PHE A 191 21.36 10.69 -12.14
N PHE A 192 21.49 11.17 -10.91
CA PHE A 192 22.79 11.33 -10.26
C PHE A 192 23.51 9.98 -10.10
N LEU A 193 22.80 8.94 -9.67
CA LEU A 193 23.36 7.58 -9.56
C LEU A 193 23.77 7.04 -10.93
N HIS A 194 22.94 7.20 -11.95
CA HIS A 194 23.23 6.76 -13.32
C HIS A 194 24.47 7.46 -13.88
N TYR A 195 24.58 8.77 -13.70
CA TYR A 195 25.76 9.56 -14.06
C TYR A 195 27.01 9.01 -13.38
N LYS A 196 26.97 8.78 -12.06
CA LYS A 196 28.11 8.25 -11.32
C LYS A 196 28.49 6.85 -11.78
N PHE A 197 27.50 6.00 -12.03
CA PHE A 197 27.71 4.66 -12.55
C PHE A 197 28.42 4.69 -13.91
N TRP A 198 27.96 5.52 -14.84
CA TRP A 198 28.58 5.66 -16.17
C TRP A 198 29.98 6.26 -16.11
N ALA A 199 30.22 7.24 -15.24
CA ALA A 199 31.56 7.79 -15.03
C ALA A 199 32.53 6.72 -14.51
N ILE A 200 32.11 5.95 -13.49
CA ILE A 200 32.90 4.84 -12.94
C ILE A 200 33.15 3.76 -14.02
N TRP A 201 32.12 3.40 -14.79
CA TRP A 201 32.24 2.44 -15.88
C TRP A 201 33.18 2.91 -16.99
N GLY A 202 33.13 4.20 -17.35
CA GLY A 202 34.06 4.83 -18.29
C GLY A 202 35.50 4.74 -17.82
N HIS A 203 35.76 5.08 -16.54
CA HIS A 203 37.08 4.92 -15.94
C HIS A 203 37.55 3.46 -15.92
N LEU A 204 36.70 2.51 -15.50
CA LEU A 204 37.01 1.07 -15.52
C LEU A 204 37.32 0.58 -16.94
N LYS A 205 36.52 0.96 -17.93
CA LYS A 205 36.72 0.57 -19.33
C LYS A 205 38.05 1.12 -19.88
N ASN A 206 38.40 2.36 -19.56
CA ASN A 206 39.69 2.95 -19.94
C ASN A 206 40.86 2.25 -19.24
N LEU A 207 40.72 1.86 -17.97
CA LEU A 207 41.74 1.05 -17.28
C LEU A 207 41.94 -0.34 -17.94
N PHE A 208 40.86 -1.00 -18.36
CA PHE A 208 40.96 -2.28 -19.08
C PHE A 208 41.50 -2.12 -20.50
N LYS A 209 41.17 -1.03 -21.22
CA LYS A 209 41.68 -0.73 -22.56
C LYS A 209 43.17 -0.41 -22.53
N ASN A 210 43.63 0.42 -21.58
CA ASN A 210 45.06 0.73 -21.41
C ASN A 210 45.89 -0.49 -20.97
N ARG A 211 45.28 -1.48 -20.31
CA ARG A 211 45.94 -2.76 -19.99
C ARG A 211 46.23 -3.61 -21.24
N HIS A 212 45.41 -3.48 -22.29
CA HIS A 212 45.61 -4.18 -23.56
C HIS A 212 46.52 -3.41 -24.52
N VAL A 213 46.46 -2.07 -24.50
CA VAL A 213 47.34 -1.20 -25.30
C VAL A 213 48.77 -1.20 -24.76
N ASN A 214 49.00 -1.20 -23.44
CA ASN A 214 50.36 -1.32 -22.87
C ASN A 214 51.09 -2.65 -23.20
N ILE A 215 50.38 -3.68 -23.69
CA ILE A 215 51.00 -4.92 -24.21
C ILE A 215 51.41 -4.75 -25.68
N SER A 216 50.66 -3.97 -26.45
CA SER A 216 50.91 -3.75 -27.89
C SER A 216 51.84 -2.56 -28.17
N GLU A 217 51.83 -1.54 -27.31
CA GLU A 217 52.53 -0.26 -27.49
C GLU A 217 53.96 -0.28 -26.91
N LYS A 218 54.30 -1.30 -26.10
CA LYS A 218 55.69 -1.58 -25.71
C LYS A 218 56.57 -2.03 -26.90
N VAL A 219 56.01 -2.11 -28.12
CA VAL A 219 56.66 -2.55 -29.35
C VAL A 219 56.87 -1.39 -30.35
N SER A 220 56.27 -0.21 -30.17
CA SER A 220 56.37 0.87 -31.18
C SER A 220 56.35 2.27 -30.57
N ASP A 221 57.56 2.76 -30.32
CA ASP A 221 58.06 4.12 -30.52
C ASP A 221 57.49 5.35 -29.78
N GLU A 222 58.45 5.98 -29.11
CA GLU A 222 58.62 7.41 -28.86
C GLU A 222 58.31 8.26 -30.11
N ASN A 223 57.18 8.98 -30.12
CA ASN A 223 57.15 10.38 -30.56
C ASN A 223 55.81 11.07 -30.26
N SER A 224 55.95 12.31 -29.83
CA SER A 224 54.96 13.26 -29.31
C SER A 224 53.77 13.58 -30.21
N GLY A 225 52.61 13.81 -29.58
CA GLY A 225 51.71 14.91 -29.94
C GLY A 225 50.22 14.56 -30.00
N GLU A 226 49.49 14.85 -28.93
CA GLU A 226 48.15 15.48 -28.91
C GLU A 226 47.49 15.26 -27.55
N LEU A 227 47.49 16.29 -26.70
CA LEU A 227 46.92 16.26 -25.34
C LEU A 227 45.81 17.30 -25.20
N LEU A 228 44.94 17.40 -26.21
CA LEU A 228 43.81 18.33 -26.26
C LEU A 228 42.49 17.67 -26.72
N GLY A 229 42.36 16.34 -26.61
CA GLY A 229 41.14 15.61 -26.99
C GLY A 229 40.24 15.17 -25.82
N GLU A 230 40.77 15.00 -24.61
CA GLU A 230 40.01 14.33 -23.54
C GLU A 230 38.90 15.20 -22.92
N ASN A 231 39.13 16.51 -22.76
CA ASN A 231 38.18 17.40 -22.08
C ASN A 231 36.92 17.72 -22.91
N SER A 232 37.02 17.80 -24.24
CA SER A 232 35.88 18.07 -25.12
C SER A 232 34.95 16.86 -25.26
N ASP A 233 35.52 15.66 -25.27
CA ASP A 233 34.76 14.42 -25.38
C ASP A 233 34.01 14.10 -24.10
N GLU A 234 34.63 14.36 -22.93
CA GLU A 234 33.97 14.20 -21.64
C GLU A 234 32.78 15.17 -21.53
N GLN A 235 32.95 16.45 -21.84
CA GLN A 235 31.88 17.45 -21.77
C GLN A 235 30.70 17.10 -22.72
N SER A 236 30.99 16.65 -23.96
CA SER A 236 29.97 16.23 -24.93
C SER A 236 29.29 14.91 -24.54
N PHE A 237 29.98 14.03 -23.83
CA PHE A 237 29.43 12.82 -23.24
C PHE A 237 28.50 13.17 -22.08
N LEU A 238 28.89 14.14 -21.22
CA LEU A 238 28.06 14.60 -20.11
C LEU A 238 26.77 15.28 -20.58
N GLU A 239 26.80 16.05 -21.66
CA GLU A 239 25.60 16.61 -22.28
C GLU A 239 24.70 15.52 -22.86
N ARG A 240 25.27 14.51 -23.53
CA ARG A 240 24.50 13.35 -24.03
C ARG A 240 23.85 12.55 -22.91
N VAL A 241 24.55 12.30 -21.80
CA VAL A 241 23.99 11.59 -20.64
C VAL A 241 22.89 12.40 -19.95
N ARG A 242 23.02 13.73 -19.86
CA ARG A 242 21.96 14.62 -19.36
C ARG A 242 20.72 14.64 -20.27
N LEU A 243 20.89 14.49 -21.58
CA LEU A 243 19.81 14.49 -22.58
C LEU A 243 19.09 13.14 -22.73
N ILE A 244 19.64 12.05 -22.18
CA ILE A 244 18.94 10.76 -22.14
C ILE A 244 17.83 10.87 -21.08
N ARG A 245 16.66 11.35 -21.52
CA ARG A 245 15.40 11.06 -20.84
C ARG A 245 15.31 9.53 -20.77
N PHE A 246 15.25 8.96 -19.57
CA PHE A 246 15.26 7.51 -19.40
C PHE A 246 14.25 6.85 -20.35
N PRO A 247 14.65 5.82 -21.12
CA PRO A 247 13.71 5.01 -21.86
C PRO A 247 12.60 4.54 -20.91
N PRO A 248 11.31 4.69 -21.26
CA PRO A 248 10.19 4.25 -20.42
C PRO A 248 10.33 2.81 -19.91
N PHE A 249 11.01 1.96 -20.68
CA PHE A 249 11.34 0.58 -20.32
C PHE A 249 12.17 0.44 -19.02
N ILE A 250 13.13 1.33 -18.78
CA ILE A 250 13.98 1.29 -17.58
C ILE A 250 13.14 1.64 -16.34
N ALA A 251 12.34 2.70 -16.43
CA ALA A 251 11.45 3.12 -15.34
C ALA A 251 10.43 2.02 -15.00
N PHE A 252 9.85 1.40 -16.04
CA PHE A 252 8.94 0.27 -15.89
C PHE A 252 9.60 -0.94 -15.21
N THR A 253 10.84 -1.26 -15.60
CA THR A 253 11.61 -2.35 -15.00
C THR A 253 11.94 -2.06 -13.52
N LEU A 254 12.24 -0.81 -13.17
CA LEU A 254 12.47 -0.39 -11.79
C LEU A 254 11.22 -0.54 -10.92
N VAL A 255 10.04 -0.15 -11.42
CA VAL A 255 8.77 -0.35 -10.69
C VAL A 255 8.47 -1.82 -10.49
N ILE A 256 8.69 -2.64 -11.53
CA ILE A 256 8.52 -4.08 -11.42
C ILE A 256 9.48 -4.66 -10.36
N ALA A 257 10.76 -4.34 -10.45
CA ALA A 257 11.78 -4.80 -9.50
C ALA A 257 11.44 -4.35 -8.06
N TYR A 258 10.95 -3.12 -7.89
CA TYR A 258 10.45 -2.62 -6.61
C TYR A 258 9.27 -3.47 -6.10
N GLY A 259 8.29 -3.78 -6.95
CA GLY A 259 7.15 -4.62 -6.58
C GLY A 259 7.57 -6.01 -6.11
N PHE A 260 8.49 -6.66 -6.83
CA PHE A 260 9.05 -7.96 -6.43
C PHE A 260 9.82 -7.87 -5.09
N LEU A 261 10.62 -6.83 -4.88
CA LEU A 261 11.37 -6.62 -3.65
C LEU A 261 10.46 -6.32 -2.46
N ALA A 262 9.47 -5.43 -2.63
CA ALA A 262 8.51 -5.10 -1.58
C ALA A 262 7.69 -6.32 -1.18
N ALA A 263 7.26 -7.16 -2.13
CA ALA A 263 6.59 -8.42 -1.84
C ALA A 263 7.47 -9.38 -1.02
N LEU A 264 8.77 -9.46 -1.31
CA LEU A 264 9.71 -10.27 -0.53
C LEU A 264 9.86 -9.73 0.91
N ILE A 265 9.92 -8.41 1.09
CA ILE A 265 9.99 -7.78 2.40
C ILE A 265 8.69 -8.07 3.18
N ILE A 266 7.53 -7.89 2.55
CA ILE A 266 6.22 -8.14 3.17
C ILE A 266 6.11 -9.57 3.67
N GLN A 267 6.46 -10.54 2.83
CA GLN A 267 6.35 -11.94 3.20
C GLN A 267 7.37 -12.33 4.29
N LYS A 268 8.65 -12.01 4.07
CA LYS A 268 9.75 -12.58 4.85
C LYS A 268 10.09 -11.78 6.10
N TYR A 269 9.98 -10.47 6.05
CA TYR A 269 10.40 -9.59 7.14
C TYR A 269 9.26 -9.29 8.13
N TYR A 270 8.03 -9.19 7.63
CA TYR A 270 6.85 -8.95 8.47
C TYR A 270 6.11 -10.24 8.87
N GLU A 271 6.67 -11.41 8.55
CA GLU A 271 6.15 -12.76 8.91
C GLU A 271 4.63 -12.90 8.71
N ILE A 272 4.11 -12.26 7.66
CA ILE A 272 2.69 -12.36 7.35
C ILE A 272 2.43 -13.77 6.84
N LYS A 273 1.34 -14.41 7.28
CA LYS A 273 0.92 -15.77 6.88
C LYS A 273 0.59 -15.90 5.37
N TRP A 274 0.94 -14.91 4.55
CA TRP A 274 0.72 -14.88 3.12
C TRP A 274 1.80 -15.66 2.38
N THR A 275 1.40 -16.32 1.30
CA THR A 275 2.31 -16.80 0.28
C THR A 275 2.98 -15.62 -0.43
N TYR A 276 4.06 -15.92 -1.15
CA TYR A 276 4.78 -14.90 -1.92
C TYR A 276 3.86 -14.28 -2.98
N LEU A 277 3.04 -15.10 -3.64
CA LEU A 277 2.14 -14.66 -4.69
C LEU A 277 1.07 -13.71 -4.15
N GLU A 278 0.53 -13.98 -2.96
CA GLU A 278 -0.43 -13.09 -2.29
C GLU A 278 0.22 -11.77 -1.89
N SER A 279 1.45 -11.81 -1.39
CA SER A 279 2.23 -10.59 -1.08
C SER A 279 2.52 -9.77 -2.34
N LEU A 280 2.82 -10.44 -3.46
CA LEU A 280 3.04 -9.82 -4.77
C LEU A 280 1.76 -9.18 -5.30
N TYR A 281 0.65 -9.94 -5.26
CA TYR A 281 -0.68 -9.48 -5.64
C TYR A 281 -1.09 -8.24 -4.84
N PHE A 282 -1.02 -8.30 -3.50
CA PHE A 282 -1.28 -7.17 -2.63
C PHE A 282 -0.41 -5.98 -3.02
N THR A 283 0.90 -6.17 -3.15
CA THR A 283 1.84 -5.07 -3.48
C THR A 283 1.46 -4.38 -4.78
N PHE A 284 1.25 -5.12 -5.88
CA PHE A 284 0.95 -4.53 -7.18
C PHE A 284 -0.42 -3.82 -7.20
N ILE A 285 -1.47 -4.45 -6.65
CA ILE A 285 -2.80 -3.84 -6.55
C ILE A 285 -2.78 -2.57 -5.69
N SER A 286 -1.89 -2.51 -4.70
CA SER A 286 -1.70 -1.36 -3.82
C SER A 286 -0.97 -0.20 -4.51
N ILE A 287 0.21 -0.46 -5.09
CA ILE A 287 1.04 0.60 -5.70
C ILE A 287 0.44 1.14 -7.01
N LEU A 288 -0.39 0.34 -7.68
CA LEU A 288 -1.19 0.76 -8.84
C LEU A 288 -2.49 1.46 -8.44
N THR A 289 -2.74 1.65 -7.15
CA THR A 289 -3.93 2.34 -6.61
C THR A 289 -5.26 1.69 -7.00
N VAL A 290 -5.28 0.36 -7.19
CA VAL A 290 -6.51 -0.40 -7.47
C VAL A 290 -7.24 -0.74 -6.18
N GLY A 291 -6.51 -1.24 -5.17
CA GLY A 291 -7.00 -1.35 -3.80
C GLY A 291 -8.23 -2.24 -3.57
N PHE A 292 -8.24 -3.50 -4.02
CA PHE A 292 -9.39 -4.40 -3.81
C PHE A 292 -9.77 -4.63 -2.34
N GLY A 293 -8.79 -4.61 -1.43
CA GLY A 293 -9.02 -4.68 0.02
C GLY A 293 -9.33 -6.08 0.57
N ASP A 294 -9.09 -7.11 -0.23
CA ASP A 294 -9.13 -8.53 0.11
C ASP A 294 -7.92 -8.97 0.96
N TYR A 295 -6.75 -8.37 0.73
CA TYR A 295 -5.55 -8.56 1.57
C TYR A 295 -5.23 -7.29 2.35
N ARG A 296 -4.85 -7.46 3.63
CA ARG A 296 -4.39 -6.37 4.50
C ARG A 296 -3.36 -6.81 5.55
N PRO A 297 -2.41 -5.93 5.90
CA PRO A 297 -1.49 -6.22 6.99
C PRO A 297 -2.21 -6.23 8.34
N HIS A 298 -1.75 -7.07 9.26
CA HIS A 298 -2.14 -7.02 10.67
C HIS A 298 -1.66 -5.73 11.34
N THR A 299 -2.30 -5.35 12.45
CA THR A 299 -2.06 -4.10 13.20
C THR A 299 -0.59 -3.90 13.61
N GLU A 300 0.17 -4.97 13.79
CA GLU A 300 1.61 -4.93 14.12
C GLU A 300 2.46 -4.44 12.93
N ASN A 301 2.13 -4.90 11.72
CA ASN A 301 2.89 -4.64 10.49
C ASN A 301 2.27 -3.54 9.61
N MET A 302 1.15 -2.96 10.04
CA MET A 302 0.37 -2.03 9.23
C MET A 302 1.14 -0.77 8.84
N VAL A 303 1.82 -0.12 9.80
CA VAL A 303 2.62 1.10 9.54
C VAL A 303 3.78 0.84 8.58
N PRO A 304 4.64 -0.18 8.78
CA PRO A 304 5.71 -0.42 7.84
C PRO A 304 5.21 -0.80 6.43
N VAL A 305 4.16 -1.62 6.33
CA VAL A 305 3.56 -1.98 5.04
C VAL A 305 2.98 -0.74 4.35
N LEU A 306 2.36 0.18 5.10
CA LEU A 306 1.89 1.46 4.58
C LEU A 306 3.03 2.29 4.00
N ILE A 307 4.18 2.37 4.69
CA ILE A 307 5.37 3.09 4.19
C ILE A 307 5.83 2.48 2.86
N LEU A 308 5.91 1.14 2.77
CA LEU A 308 6.25 0.47 1.51
C LEU A 308 5.25 0.81 0.40
N VAL A 309 3.95 0.73 0.67
CA VAL A 309 2.93 1.06 -0.34
C VAL A 309 3.05 2.52 -0.80
N VAL A 310 3.20 3.48 0.14
CA VAL A 310 3.37 4.91 -0.19
C VAL A 310 4.63 5.14 -1.01
N CYS A 311 5.76 4.51 -0.65
CA CYS A 311 6.98 4.54 -1.45
C CYS A 311 6.72 4.00 -2.87
N GLY A 312 6.02 2.89 -3.00
CA GLY A 312 5.66 2.32 -4.30
C GLY A 312 4.79 3.23 -5.17
N VAL A 313 3.82 3.94 -4.57
CA VAL A 313 3.00 4.96 -5.27
C VAL A 313 3.87 6.14 -5.75
N ILE A 314 4.86 6.54 -4.96
CA ILE A 314 5.83 7.57 -5.37
C ILE A 314 6.67 7.06 -6.55
N PHE A 315 7.18 5.82 -6.49
CA PHE A 315 7.96 5.21 -7.57
C PHE A 315 7.18 5.05 -8.87
N THR A 316 5.91 4.63 -8.80
CA THR A 316 5.05 4.50 -10.00
C THR A 316 4.76 5.86 -10.62
N THR A 317 4.69 6.93 -9.80
CA THR A 317 4.49 8.30 -10.29
C THR A 317 5.73 8.84 -11.03
N MET A 318 6.95 8.36 -10.72
CA MET A 318 8.16 8.71 -11.49
C MET A 318 8.11 8.24 -12.95
N CYS A 319 7.27 7.25 -13.27
CA CYS A 319 7.15 6.70 -14.62
C CYS A 319 6.19 7.50 -15.52
N LYS A 320 5.44 8.46 -14.98
CA LYS A 320 4.48 9.30 -15.71
C LYS A 320 5.13 10.60 -16.17
#